data_AF-A0A4Z1KE76-F1
#
_entry.id   AF-A0A4Z1KE76-F1
#
_cell.length_a   1.000
_cell.length_b   1.000
_cell.length_c   1.000
_cell.angle_alpha   90.00
_cell.angle_beta   90.00
_cell.angle_gamma   90.00
#
_symmetry.space_group_name_H-M   'P 1'
#
loop_
_entity.id
_entity.type
_entity.pdbx_description
1 polymer ?
#
loop_
_entity_poly.entity_id
_entity_poly.type
_entity_poly.pdbx_seq_one_letter_code
_entity_poly.pdbx_strand_id
1 'polypeptide(L)'
;MLFSSFYITVLLTVICSDVLVQSLSSTDEYRDADLQQTGYLTNHNMDPGIIDSSSFGQLWKVAFNYQEQFYAKPLTYTPLTGGPQLVFLASNQNYIRTLNAETGVLINLRQVHTPFLQSDIGCTGTPTIDPATDIVYFFSKTYIPNYRAPGNTGTANGVYYFHAVNISTLLDVDSYPILIDGAIADNAPEKYFIGGVILQRPSLTQIGSVVYGSFGGH
;
A
#
# COMPACT_ATOMS: atom_id res chain seq x y z
N MET A 1 -15.45 18.89 49.01
CA MET A 1 -16.43 18.09 48.24
C MET A 1 -15.80 16.74 47.96
N LEU A 2 -16.22 15.71 48.70
CA LEU A 2 -15.78 14.33 48.47
C LEU A 2 -16.61 13.75 47.34
N PHE A 3 -16.00 13.54 46.17
CA PHE A 3 -16.66 12.80 45.10
C PHE A 3 -16.82 11.34 45.53
N SER A 4 -18.05 10.84 45.46
CA SER A 4 -18.40 9.46 45.83
C SER A 4 -17.61 8.46 44.99
N SER A 5 -17.12 7.39 45.64
CA SER A 5 -16.36 6.28 45.03
C SER A 5 -17.03 5.67 43.80
N PHE A 6 -18.35 5.86 43.64
CA PHE A 6 -19.12 5.38 42.50
C PHE A 6 -18.78 6.09 41.18
N TYR A 7 -18.40 7.38 41.24
CA TYR A 7 -18.01 8.14 40.04
C TYR A 7 -16.62 7.78 39.52
N ILE A 8 -15.72 7.35 40.40
CA ILE A 8 -14.36 6.93 40.03
C ILE A 8 -14.42 5.59 39.27
N THR A 9 -15.31 4.67 39.66
CA THR A 9 -15.45 3.37 39.00
C THR A 9 -16.04 3.48 37.59
N VAL A 10 -17.02 4.38 37.39
CA VAL A 10 -17.62 4.63 36.06
C VAL A 10 -16.65 5.35 35.12
N LEU A 11 -15.84 6.28 35.64
CA LEU A 11 -14.82 6.96 34.83
C LEU A 11 -13.71 5.99 34.40
N LEU A 12 -13.34 5.02 35.26
CA LEU A 12 -12.31 4.02 34.94
C LEU A 12 -12.81 2.97 33.92
N THR A 13 -14.11 2.67 33.88
CA THR A 13 -14.67 1.74 32.87
C THR A 13 -14.79 2.39 31.49
N VAL A 14 -15.09 3.68 31.42
CA VAL A 14 -15.14 4.44 30.15
C VAL A 14 -13.74 4.67 29.58
N ILE A 15 -12.72 4.90 30.42
CA ILE A 15 -11.33 5.06 29.95
C ILE A 15 -10.72 3.72 29.49
N CYS A 16 -11.22 2.57 29.96
CA CYS A 16 -10.78 1.25 29.50
C CYS A 16 -11.53 0.70 28.27
N SER A 17 -12.68 1.27 27.88
CA SER A 17 -13.42 0.84 26.67
C SER A 17 -12.90 1.46 25.37
N ASP A 18 -12.13 2.54 25.45
CA ASP A 18 -11.57 3.21 24.26
C ASP A 18 -10.13 2.80 23.94
N VAL A 19 -9.56 1.83 24.66
CA VAL A 19 -8.44 1.05 24.12
C VAL A 19 -9.02 0.02 23.18
N LEU A 20 -9.52 0.49 22.03
CA LEU A 20 -9.50 -0.32 20.83
C LEU A 20 -8.04 -0.64 20.59
N VAL A 21 -7.57 -1.76 21.15
CA VAL A 21 -6.42 -2.45 20.59
C VAL A 21 -6.87 -2.77 19.17
N GLN A 22 -6.51 -1.89 18.22
CA GLN A 22 -6.53 -2.18 16.81
C GLN A 22 -5.53 -3.31 16.61
N SER A 23 -5.95 -4.51 16.98
CA SER A 23 -5.18 -5.72 16.81
C SER A 23 -5.27 -6.03 15.34
N LEU A 24 -4.26 -5.61 14.60
CA LEU A 24 -3.86 -6.30 13.38
C LEU A 24 -4.02 -7.79 13.58
N SER A 25 -4.57 -8.49 12.58
CA SER A 25 -4.57 -9.95 12.64
C SER A 25 -3.13 -10.42 12.78
N SER A 26 -2.89 -11.49 13.54
CA SER A 26 -1.55 -12.05 13.67
C SER A 26 -0.97 -12.47 12.31
N THR A 27 -1.79 -12.59 11.27
CA THR A 27 -1.40 -12.92 9.89
C THR A 27 -1.35 -11.74 8.93
N ASP A 28 -1.56 -10.50 9.40
CA ASP A 28 -1.48 -9.31 8.55
C ASP A 28 -0.03 -8.91 8.26
N GLU A 29 0.27 -8.69 6.98
CA GLU A 29 1.50 -8.11 6.45
C GLU A 29 1.13 -6.83 5.69
N TYR A 30 0.80 -5.79 6.44
CA TYR A 30 0.27 -4.52 5.93
C TYR A 30 1.35 -3.56 5.41
N ARG A 31 2.61 -4.00 5.40
CA ARG A 31 3.82 -3.30 4.93
C ARG A 31 4.85 -4.33 4.50
N ASP A 32 5.86 -3.90 3.76
CA ASP A 32 6.86 -4.79 3.15
C ASP A 32 7.63 -5.65 4.17
N ALA A 33 8.11 -5.00 5.25
CA ALA A 33 8.88 -5.60 6.33
C ALA A 33 8.62 -4.89 7.67
N ASP A 34 9.32 -5.30 8.73
CA ASP A 34 9.34 -4.58 10.00
C ASP A 34 9.89 -3.14 9.83
N LEU A 35 9.72 -2.29 10.86
CA LEU A 35 10.13 -0.88 10.79
C LEU A 35 11.64 -0.70 10.53
N GLN A 36 12.48 -1.64 10.96
CA GLN A 36 13.92 -1.59 10.72
C GLN A 36 14.31 -2.20 9.35
N GLN A 37 13.32 -2.66 8.56
CA GLN A 37 13.49 -3.25 7.24
C GLN A 37 14.44 -4.47 7.25
N THR A 38 14.35 -5.31 8.29
CA THR A 38 15.20 -6.51 8.43
C THR A 38 14.68 -7.69 7.62
N GLY A 39 13.39 -7.69 7.29
CA GLY A 39 12.72 -8.82 6.63
C GLY A 39 12.44 -10.01 7.55
N TYR A 40 12.67 -9.86 8.86
CA TYR A 40 12.34 -10.89 9.84
C TYR A 40 10.87 -10.78 10.28
N LEU A 41 10.09 -11.81 9.95
CA LEU A 41 8.67 -11.88 10.25
C LEU A 41 8.38 -13.15 11.08
N THR A 42 7.96 -12.97 12.33
CA THR A 42 7.85 -14.04 13.33
C THR A 42 6.51 -14.77 13.32
N ASN A 43 5.60 -14.38 12.44
CA ASN A 43 4.17 -14.67 12.57
C ASN A 43 3.60 -15.61 11.50
N HIS A 44 4.46 -16.38 10.82
CA HIS A 44 4.04 -17.23 9.71
C HIS A 44 3.72 -18.68 10.08
N ASN A 45 4.01 -19.13 11.32
CA ASN A 45 3.77 -20.52 11.75
C ASN A 45 4.31 -21.57 10.74
N MET A 46 5.41 -21.25 10.05
CA MET A 46 6.10 -22.11 9.10
C MET A 46 7.36 -22.66 9.74
N ASP A 47 7.51 -23.98 9.79
CA ASP A 47 8.73 -24.68 10.21
C ASP A 47 9.06 -25.82 9.21
N PRO A 48 10.29 -26.36 9.22
CA PRO A 48 10.68 -27.40 8.27
C PRO A 48 9.76 -28.63 8.26
N GLY A 49 9.21 -29.03 9.42
CA GLY A 49 8.29 -30.15 9.52
C GLY A 49 6.96 -29.89 8.83
N ILE A 50 6.46 -28.66 8.86
CA ILE A 50 5.26 -28.25 8.12
C ILE A 50 5.53 -28.24 6.62
N ILE A 51 6.66 -27.66 6.19
CA ILE A 51 7.04 -27.54 4.78
C ILE A 51 7.25 -28.92 4.13
N ASP A 52 7.80 -29.88 4.89
CA ASP A 52 8.01 -31.26 4.42
C ASP A 52 6.75 -32.14 4.50
N SER A 53 5.66 -31.64 5.08
CA SER A 53 4.42 -32.39 5.24
C SER A 53 3.46 -32.24 4.07
N SER A 54 2.46 -33.12 3.99
CA SER A 54 1.35 -32.99 3.04
C SER A 54 0.39 -31.82 3.33
N SER A 55 0.59 -31.08 4.44
CA SER A 55 -0.21 -29.90 4.76
C SER A 55 0.27 -28.64 4.03
N PHE A 56 1.51 -28.63 3.53
CA PHE A 56 2.02 -27.53 2.71
C PHE A 56 1.69 -27.75 1.23
N GLY A 57 1.03 -26.78 0.60
CA GLY A 57 0.62 -26.88 -0.79
C GLY A 57 -0.05 -25.62 -1.32
N GLN A 58 -0.38 -25.63 -2.61
CA GLN A 58 -1.08 -24.53 -3.25
C GLN A 58 -2.56 -24.50 -2.83
N LEU A 59 -3.00 -23.43 -2.16
CA LEU A 59 -4.40 -23.25 -1.77
C LEU A 59 -5.27 -22.77 -2.95
N TRP A 60 -4.79 -21.78 -3.69
CA TRP A 60 -5.48 -21.22 -4.85
C TRP A 60 -4.48 -20.65 -5.86
N LYS A 61 -4.96 -20.40 -7.08
CA LYS A 61 -4.19 -19.78 -8.16
C LYS A 61 -5.11 -18.88 -8.97
N VAL A 62 -4.65 -17.66 -9.23
CA VAL A 62 -5.37 -16.66 -10.01
C VAL A 62 -4.55 -16.30 -11.26
N ALA A 63 -5.22 -16.19 -12.40
CA ALA A 63 -4.60 -15.71 -13.63
C ALA A 63 -4.76 -14.20 -13.76
N PHE A 64 -3.71 -13.53 -14.23
CA PHE A 64 -3.68 -12.09 -14.49
C PHE A 64 -3.43 -11.82 -15.98
N ASN A 65 -3.40 -10.55 -16.38
CA ASN A 65 -3.08 -10.21 -17.77
C ASN A 65 -1.68 -10.71 -18.13
N TYR A 66 -1.49 -11.06 -19.41
CA TYR A 66 -0.24 -11.67 -19.87
C TYR A 66 1.02 -10.83 -19.60
N GLN A 67 0.90 -9.50 -19.65
CA GLN A 67 1.99 -8.55 -19.41
C GLN A 67 1.98 -7.98 -17.98
N GLU A 68 1.03 -8.41 -17.16
CA GLU A 68 0.91 -7.93 -15.79
C GLU A 68 1.88 -8.68 -14.86
N GLN A 69 2.74 -7.90 -14.22
CA GLN A 69 3.78 -8.35 -13.31
C GLN A 69 3.65 -7.62 -11.98
N PHE A 70 4.02 -8.32 -10.91
CA PHE A 70 3.99 -7.80 -9.55
C PHE A 70 5.43 -7.61 -9.07
N TYR A 71 5.91 -6.37 -9.20
CA TYR A 71 7.18 -5.96 -8.59
C TYR A 71 7.00 -5.54 -7.14
N ALA A 72 5.83 -4.97 -6.84
CA ALA A 72 5.39 -4.70 -5.47
C ALA A 72 5.03 -6.01 -4.78
N LYS A 73 5.45 -6.15 -3.51
CA LYS A 73 5.05 -7.29 -2.68
C LYS A 73 3.53 -7.22 -2.41
N PRO A 74 2.78 -8.32 -2.59
CA PRO A 74 1.40 -8.42 -2.12
C PRO A 74 1.32 -8.20 -0.60
N LEU A 75 0.30 -7.49 -0.14
CA LEU A 75 0.09 -7.23 1.28
C LEU A 75 -1.17 -7.96 1.76
N THR A 76 -1.11 -8.55 2.95
CA THR A 76 -2.29 -9.13 3.62
C THR A 76 -2.80 -8.20 4.70
N TYR A 77 -4.11 -7.98 4.73
CA TYR A 77 -4.70 -7.06 5.70
C TYR A 77 -6.16 -7.38 6.01
N THR A 78 -6.53 -7.28 7.28
CA THR A 78 -7.89 -7.47 7.75
C THR A 78 -8.54 -6.11 8.02
N PRO A 79 -9.60 -5.72 7.28
CA PRO A 79 -10.25 -4.42 7.45
C PRO A 79 -10.76 -4.16 8.87
N LEU A 80 -10.67 -2.91 9.33
CA LEU A 80 -11.11 -2.50 10.67
C LEU A 80 -12.60 -2.75 10.93
N THR A 81 -13.43 -2.66 9.90
CA THR A 81 -14.86 -2.94 9.98
C THR A 81 -15.17 -4.44 10.12
N GLY A 82 -14.15 -5.30 10.13
CA GLY A 82 -14.28 -6.74 10.01
C GLY A 82 -14.54 -7.19 8.56
N GLY A 83 -14.61 -8.51 8.38
CA GLY A 83 -14.74 -9.14 7.07
C GLY A 83 -13.62 -10.15 6.80
N PRO A 84 -13.52 -10.67 5.57
CA PRO A 84 -12.41 -11.55 5.20
C PRO A 84 -11.08 -10.76 5.20
N GLN A 85 -9.99 -11.45 5.53
CA GLN A 85 -8.65 -10.93 5.24
C GLN A 85 -8.50 -10.75 3.73
N LEU A 86 -7.86 -9.65 3.34
CA LEU A 86 -7.67 -9.25 1.96
C LEU A 86 -6.20 -9.45 1.56
N VAL A 87 -5.98 -9.82 0.29
CA VAL A 87 -4.68 -9.64 -0.38
C VAL A 87 -4.79 -8.40 -1.26
N PHE A 88 -4.07 -7.35 -0.91
CA PHE A 88 -3.92 -6.17 -1.76
C PHE A 88 -2.77 -6.38 -2.74
N LEU A 89 -3.04 -6.10 -4.02
CA LEU A 89 -2.08 -6.23 -5.10
C LEU A 89 -2.05 -4.93 -5.90
N ALA A 90 -0.84 -4.45 -6.20
CA ALA A 90 -0.60 -3.36 -7.14
C ALA A 90 0.40 -3.83 -8.19
N SER A 91 0.11 -3.59 -9.47
CA SER A 91 0.91 -4.12 -10.57
C SER A 91 1.59 -3.06 -11.41
N ASN A 92 2.54 -3.55 -12.20
CA ASN A 92 3.29 -2.78 -13.19
C ASN A 92 2.39 -2.17 -14.30
N GLN A 93 1.15 -2.64 -14.45
CA GLN A 93 0.15 -2.08 -15.36
C GLN A 93 -0.81 -1.08 -14.68
N ASN A 94 -0.48 -0.63 -13.46
CA ASN A 94 -1.30 0.27 -12.64
C ASN A 94 -2.69 -0.29 -12.29
N TYR A 95 -2.84 -1.62 -12.28
CA TYR A 95 -4.00 -2.24 -11.65
C TYR A 95 -3.77 -2.37 -10.16
N ILE A 96 -4.76 -1.94 -9.39
CA ILE A 96 -4.91 -2.27 -7.98
C ILE A 96 -6.10 -3.21 -7.81
N ARG A 97 -5.98 -4.17 -6.90
CA ARG A 97 -7.05 -5.13 -6.61
C ARG A 97 -6.99 -5.65 -5.19
N THR A 98 -8.13 -6.10 -4.70
CA THR A 98 -8.22 -6.93 -3.50
C THR A 98 -8.79 -8.29 -3.83
N LEU A 99 -8.14 -9.33 -3.31
CA LEU A 99 -8.65 -10.70 -3.32
C LEU A 99 -9.03 -11.10 -1.89
N ASN A 100 -10.00 -12.00 -1.75
CA ASN A 100 -10.20 -12.71 -0.50
C ASN A 100 -8.98 -13.62 -0.25
N ALA A 101 -8.31 -13.49 0.90
CA ALA A 101 -7.04 -14.17 1.18
C ALA A 101 -7.19 -15.70 1.33
N GLU A 102 -8.34 -16.16 1.81
CA GLU A 102 -8.62 -17.58 2.00
C GLU A 102 -8.92 -18.29 0.66
N THR A 103 -9.66 -17.62 -0.22
CA THR A 103 -10.24 -18.26 -1.43
C THR A 103 -9.60 -17.82 -2.74
N GLY A 104 -8.85 -16.71 -2.75
CA GLY A 104 -8.31 -16.09 -3.96
C GLY A 104 -9.36 -15.39 -4.84
N VAL A 105 -10.61 -15.31 -4.40
CA VAL A 105 -11.70 -14.66 -5.16
C VAL A 105 -11.45 -13.15 -5.27
N LEU A 106 -11.55 -12.61 -6.49
CA LEU A 106 -11.48 -11.17 -6.74
C LEU A 106 -12.65 -10.44 -6.10
N ILE A 107 -12.36 -9.42 -5.30
CA ILE A 107 -13.36 -8.56 -4.66
C ILE A 107 -13.48 -7.25 -5.43
N ASN A 108 -12.38 -6.49 -5.55
CA ASN A 108 -12.35 -5.23 -6.28
C ASN A 108 -11.18 -5.19 -7.25
N LEU A 109 -11.36 -4.47 -8.36
CA LEU A 109 -10.34 -4.22 -9.38
C LEU A 109 -10.49 -2.81 -9.93
N ARG A 110 -9.39 -2.07 -10.03
CA ARG A 110 -9.36 -0.75 -10.65
C ARG A 110 -8.01 -0.51 -11.33
N GLN A 111 -8.01 0.04 -12.54
CA GLN A 111 -6.79 0.59 -13.14
C GLN A 111 -6.72 2.08 -12.78
N VAL A 112 -5.70 2.50 -12.02
CA VAL A 112 -5.65 3.89 -11.52
C VAL A 112 -5.20 4.88 -12.57
N HIS A 113 -4.31 4.45 -13.47
CA HIS A 113 -3.80 5.27 -14.57
C HIS A 113 -3.31 4.37 -15.71
N THR A 114 -3.13 4.94 -16.91
CA THR A 114 -2.38 4.28 -17.98
C THR A 114 -0.92 4.06 -17.51
N PRO A 115 -0.34 2.86 -17.66
CA PRO A 115 1.03 2.60 -17.22
C PRO A 115 2.06 3.36 -18.07
N PHE A 116 3.19 3.68 -17.44
CA PHE A 116 4.34 4.27 -18.13
C PHE A 116 5.04 3.22 -19.01
N LEU A 117 5.19 3.54 -20.30
CA LEU A 117 5.82 2.72 -21.32
C LEU A 117 7.36 2.78 -21.21
N GLN A 118 7.97 1.68 -20.78
CA GLN A 118 9.11 1.11 -21.52
C GLN A 118 9.18 -0.45 -21.51
N SER A 119 8.59 -1.14 -20.52
CA SER A 119 7.87 -2.43 -20.69
C SER A 119 6.98 -2.67 -19.46
N ASP A 120 6.17 -1.65 -19.18
CA ASP A 120 5.20 -1.46 -18.09
C ASP A 120 5.81 -1.28 -16.69
N ILE A 121 6.25 -0.05 -16.38
CA ILE A 121 6.66 0.41 -15.03
C ILE A 121 5.54 1.30 -14.48
N GLY A 122 4.55 0.68 -13.85
CA GLY A 122 3.47 1.36 -13.15
C GLY A 122 3.73 1.45 -11.65
N CYS A 123 2.90 0.76 -10.86
CA CYS A 123 3.12 0.58 -9.43
C CYS A 123 4.21 -0.48 -9.24
N THR A 124 5.40 -0.07 -8.77
CA THR A 124 6.54 -0.97 -8.62
C THR A 124 7.13 -1.03 -7.22
N GLY A 125 6.98 0.01 -6.41
CA GLY A 125 7.31 -0.05 -4.98
C GLY A 125 6.19 -0.71 -4.19
N THR A 126 6.56 -1.51 -3.18
CA THR A 126 5.59 -2.12 -2.26
C THR A 126 4.79 -1.01 -1.56
N PRO A 127 3.44 -1.02 -1.61
CA PRO A 127 2.58 -0.12 -0.86
C PRO A 127 2.78 -0.20 0.66
N THR A 128 2.11 0.67 1.40
CA THR A 128 1.88 0.49 2.83
C THR A 128 0.40 0.71 3.11
N ILE A 129 -0.16 -0.06 4.04
CA ILE A 129 -1.54 0.10 4.49
C ILE A 129 -1.47 0.72 5.88
N ASP A 130 -2.25 1.76 6.12
CA ASP A 130 -2.42 2.34 7.45
C ASP A 130 -3.48 1.53 8.23
N PRO A 131 -3.08 0.77 9.25
CA PRO A 131 -4.02 -0.04 10.03
C PRO A 131 -4.95 0.80 10.91
N ALA A 132 -4.70 2.10 11.07
CA ALA A 132 -5.58 2.99 11.81
C ALA A 132 -6.76 3.48 10.98
N THR A 133 -6.67 3.41 9.64
CA THR A 133 -7.63 4.07 8.74
C THR A 133 -8.11 3.22 7.56
N ASP A 134 -7.62 1.99 7.39
CA ASP A 134 -7.89 1.14 6.21
C ASP A 134 -7.44 1.78 4.88
N ILE A 135 -6.43 2.66 4.91
CA ILE A 135 -5.96 3.39 3.72
C ILE A 135 -4.69 2.75 3.18
N VAL A 136 -4.68 2.44 1.89
CA VAL A 136 -3.48 1.99 1.17
C VAL A 136 -2.81 3.17 0.48
N TYR A 137 -1.52 3.38 0.78
CA TYR A 137 -0.68 4.38 0.16
C TYR A 137 0.30 3.74 -0.83
N PHE A 138 0.41 4.31 -2.03
CA PHE A 138 1.32 3.83 -3.07
C PHE A 138 1.61 4.92 -4.11
N PHE A 139 2.65 4.73 -4.90
CA PHE A 139 2.95 5.58 -6.06
C PHE A 139 2.60 4.86 -7.36
N SER A 140 2.05 5.61 -8.31
CA SER A 140 1.84 5.13 -9.68
C SER A 140 2.56 6.06 -10.66
N LYS A 141 3.28 5.48 -11.63
CA LYS A 141 3.88 6.23 -12.73
C LYS A 141 2.96 6.24 -13.93
N THR A 142 2.78 7.39 -14.56
CA THR A 142 1.91 7.58 -15.73
C THR A 142 2.37 8.75 -16.60
N TYR A 143 1.51 9.19 -17.52
CA TYR A 143 1.71 10.33 -18.41
C TYR A 143 0.64 11.40 -18.20
N ILE A 144 1.04 12.65 -18.39
CA ILE A 144 0.10 13.75 -18.70
C ILE A 144 0.26 14.10 -20.19
N PRO A 145 -0.79 13.98 -21.02
CA PRO A 145 -0.72 14.34 -22.44
C PRO A 145 -0.28 15.78 -22.68
N ASN A 146 0.65 15.99 -23.62
CA ASN A 146 1.19 17.29 -24.02
C ASN A 146 1.68 18.16 -22.84
N TYR A 147 2.31 17.54 -21.83
CA TYR A 147 2.68 18.23 -20.60
C TYR A 147 3.97 19.06 -20.74
N ARG A 148 5.11 18.42 -21.03
CA ARG A 148 6.39 19.12 -21.26
C ARG A 148 6.87 19.04 -22.69
N ALA A 149 6.40 18.04 -23.44
CA ALA A 149 6.70 17.86 -24.86
C ALA A 149 5.44 17.43 -25.62
N PRO A 150 5.29 17.78 -26.91
CA PRO A 150 4.19 17.29 -27.73
C PRO A 150 4.10 15.75 -27.73
N GLY A 151 2.88 15.21 -27.59
CA GLY A 151 2.60 13.78 -27.55
C GLY A 151 2.04 13.28 -26.21
N ASN A 152 1.70 11.99 -26.16
CA ASN A 152 0.99 11.37 -25.02
C ASN A 152 1.87 10.47 -24.16
N THR A 153 3.14 10.29 -24.54
CA THR A 153 4.08 9.36 -23.89
C THR A 153 5.47 9.99 -23.81
N GLY A 154 6.45 9.21 -23.35
CA GLY A 154 7.85 9.62 -23.24
C GLY A 154 8.22 10.20 -21.87
N THR A 155 9.52 10.19 -21.56
CA THR A 155 10.05 10.65 -20.27
C THR A 155 9.67 12.10 -19.97
N ALA A 156 9.64 12.99 -20.97
CA ALA A 156 9.25 14.38 -20.76
C ALA A 156 7.83 14.52 -20.17
N ASN A 157 6.90 13.65 -20.58
CA ASN A 157 5.51 13.68 -20.15
C ASN A 157 5.21 12.74 -18.98
N GLY A 158 6.22 12.02 -18.49
CA GLY A 158 6.11 11.10 -17.37
C GLY A 158 5.97 11.83 -16.04
N VAL A 159 5.03 11.36 -15.22
CA VAL A 159 4.76 11.89 -13.88
C VAL A 159 4.52 10.77 -12.89
N TYR A 160 4.57 11.11 -11.60
CA TYR A 160 4.13 10.25 -10.51
C TYR A 160 2.92 10.84 -9.80
N TYR A 161 1.98 9.98 -9.46
CA TYR A 161 0.89 10.27 -8.53
C TYR A 161 1.11 9.49 -7.23
N PHE A 162 0.93 10.18 -6.11
CA PHE A 162 0.79 9.56 -4.81
C PHE A 162 -0.70 9.28 -4.56
N HIS A 163 -1.04 8.01 -4.37
CA HIS A 163 -2.40 7.58 -4.11
C HIS A 163 -2.61 7.26 -2.64
N ALA A 164 -3.84 7.49 -2.19
CA ALA A 164 -4.40 6.97 -0.96
C ALA A 164 -5.78 6.41 -1.30
N VAL A 165 -6.00 5.13 -1.07
CA VAL A 165 -7.28 4.47 -1.39
C VAL A 165 -7.80 3.70 -0.20
N ASN A 166 -9.11 3.65 -0.01
CA ASN A 166 -9.69 2.74 0.97
C ASN A 166 -9.52 1.29 0.48
N ILE A 167 -8.95 0.40 1.31
CA ILE A 167 -8.65 -0.98 0.89
C ILE A 167 -9.90 -1.79 0.50
N SER A 168 -11.03 -1.53 1.16
CA SER A 168 -12.27 -2.27 0.98
C SER A 168 -13.05 -1.86 -0.27
N THR A 169 -12.83 -0.66 -0.80
CA THR A 169 -13.55 -0.15 -1.99
C THR A 169 -12.64 0.19 -3.17
N LEU A 170 -11.34 0.32 -2.91
CA LEU A 170 -10.33 0.86 -3.83
C LEU A 170 -10.61 2.28 -4.32
N LEU A 171 -11.56 3.01 -3.72
CA LEU A 171 -11.82 4.41 -4.05
C LEU A 171 -10.76 5.31 -3.42
N ASP A 172 -10.41 6.38 -4.12
CA ASP A 172 -9.47 7.37 -3.60
C ASP A 172 -10.07 8.07 -2.37
N VAL A 173 -9.20 8.39 -1.42
CA VAL A 173 -9.53 9.25 -0.27
C VAL A 173 -9.59 10.71 -0.75
N ASP A 174 -10.41 11.53 -0.11
CA ASP A 174 -10.51 12.96 -0.45
C ASP A 174 -9.12 13.62 -0.53
N SER A 175 -8.94 14.47 -1.56
CA SER A 175 -7.67 15.14 -1.90
C SER A 175 -6.60 14.26 -2.55
N TYR A 176 -6.91 12.99 -2.87
CA TYR A 176 -6.04 12.10 -3.64
C TYR A 176 -6.62 11.79 -5.04
N PRO A 177 -5.77 11.41 -6.00
CA PRO A 177 -4.30 11.34 -5.91
C PRO A 177 -3.61 12.71 -5.97
N ILE A 178 -2.41 12.79 -5.38
CA ILE A 178 -1.57 13.98 -5.39
C ILE A 178 -0.52 13.85 -6.49
N LEU A 179 -0.45 14.84 -7.39
CA LEU A 179 0.64 14.94 -8.38
C LEU A 179 1.90 15.44 -7.65
N ILE A 180 2.98 14.64 -7.67
CA ILE A 180 4.26 15.02 -7.04
C ILE A 180 5.28 15.61 -8.02
N ASP A 181 4.95 15.57 -9.31
CA ASP A 181 5.81 16.09 -10.36
C ASP A 181 5.96 17.62 -10.25
N GLY A 182 7.19 18.10 -10.36
CA GLY A 182 7.54 19.52 -10.17
C GLY A 182 7.75 19.94 -8.71
N ALA A 183 7.59 19.04 -7.74
CA ALA A 183 7.89 19.35 -6.33
C ALA A 183 9.33 19.83 -6.16
N ILE A 184 9.51 20.95 -5.46
CA ILE A 184 10.82 21.58 -5.23
C ILE A 184 11.47 20.93 -4.00
N ALA A 185 12.78 20.69 -4.07
CA ALA A 185 13.51 20.12 -2.94
C ALA A 185 13.69 21.17 -1.81
N ASP A 186 13.32 20.80 -0.59
CA ASP A 186 13.40 21.68 0.58
C ASP A 186 14.83 22.16 0.88
N ASN A 187 15.84 21.34 0.55
CA ASN A 187 17.25 21.62 0.79
C ASN A 187 18.00 22.20 -0.42
N ALA A 188 17.36 22.29 -1.59
CA ALA A 188 17.96 22.79 -2.83
C ALA A 188 16.86 23.36 -3.75
N PRO A 189 16.43 24.62 -3.55
CA PRO A 189 15.28 25.21 -4.25
C PRO A 189 15.41 25.27 -5.78
N GLU A 190 16.63 25.17 -6.32
CA GLU A 190 16.92 25.08 -7.75
C GLU A 190 16.69 23.68 -8.34
N LYS A 191 16.43 22.67 -7.50
CA LYS A 191 16.14 21.28 -7.89
C LYS A 191 14.66 20.99 -7.73
N TYR A 192 14.10 20.26 -8.69
CA TYR A 192 12.71 19.85 -8.68
C TYR A 192 12.56 18.42 -9.20
N PHE A 193 11.48 17.77 -8.76
CA PHE A 193 11.17 16.39 -9.09
C PHE A 193 10.65 16.28 -10.53
N ILE A 194 11.24 15.39 -11.34
CA ILE A 194 10.78 15.08 -12.69
C ILE A 194 10.43 13.59 -12.73
N GLY A 195 9.13 13.27 -12.70
CA GLY A 195 8.69 11.89 -12.54
C GLY A 195 9.13 10.97 -13.67
N GLY A 196 9.21 11.49 -14.89
CA GLY A 196 9.58 10.71 -16.06
C GLY A 196 10.99 10.12 -16.05
N VAL A 197 11.96 10.74 -15.37
CA VAL A 197 13.37 10.28 -15.31
C VAL A 197 13.72 9.60 -13.99
N ILE A 198 12.76 9.49 -13.07
CA ILE A 198 12.93 8.89 -11.75
C ILE A 198 12.14 7.57 -11.67
N LEU A 199 12.58 6.67 -10.81
CA LEU A 199 12.00 5.37 -10.55
C LEU A 199 11.68 5.18 -9.05
N GLN A 200 10.47 4.73 -8.77
CA GLN A 200 9.97 4.40 -7.43
C GLN A 200 9.86 2.88 -7.28
N ARG A 201 10.95 2.22 -6.90
CA ARG A 201 11.01 0.78 -6.58
C ARG A 201 11.13 0.45 -5.10
N PRO A 202 11.75 1.28 -4.25
CA PRO A 202 11.76 1.01 -2.81
C PRO A 202 10.34 0.87 -2.25
N SER A 203 10.18 0.11 -1.17
CA SER A 203 8.92 0.04 -0.44
C SER A 203 8.59 1.39 0.21
N LEU A 204 7.29 1.67 0.35
CA LEU A 204 6.85 2.77 1.20
C LEU A 204 6.92 2.33 2.65
N THR A 205 7.30 3.25 3.53
CA THR A 205 7.30 3.00 4.98
C THR A 205 6.46 4.06 5.66
N GLN A 206 5.50 3.64 6.48
CA GLN A 206 4.77 4.56 7.35
C GLN A 206 5.36 4.54 8.77
N ILE A 207 5.64 5.73 9.32
CA ILE A 207 6.04 5.94 10.71
C ILE A 207 5.11 6.97 11.33
N GLY A 208 4.26 6.52 12.27
CA GLY A 208 3.17 7.35 12.79
C GLY A 208 2.23 7.78 11.67
N SER A 209 1.98 9.08 11.55
CA SER A 209 1.12 9.66 10.51
C SER A 209 1.87 10.05 9.23
N VAL A 210 3.15 9.69 9.09
CA VAL A 210 3.99 10.10 7.95
C VAL A 210 4.30 8.90 7.09
N VAL A 211 4.01 9.02 5.79
CA VAL A 211 4.35 8.02 4.76
C VAL A 211 5.61 8.49 4.03
N TYR A 212 6.64 7.66 4.07
CA TYR A 212 7.90 7.88 3.40
C TYR A 212 7.93 7.11 2.09
N GLY A 213 8.16 7.83 0.99
CA GLY A 213 8.46 7.28 -0.33
C GLY A 213 9.89 7.61 -0.72
N SER A 214 10.63 6.62 -1.22
CA SER A 214 11.97 6.85 -1.77
C SER A 214 12.03 6.50 -3.25
N PHE A 215 12.94 7.19 -3.93
CA PHE A 215 13.04 7.23 -5.38
C PHE A 215 14.52 7.17 -5.79
N GLY A 216 14.80 6.57 -6.94
CA GLY A 216 16.12 6.54 -7.57
C GLY A 216 16.06 7.13 -8.97
N GLY A 217 17.06 7.93 -9.35
CA GLY A 217 17.18 8.54 -10.68
C GLY A 217 18.65 8.61 -11.09
N HIS A 218 18.88 8.84 -12.39
CA HIS A 218 20.20 9.07 -12.97
C HIS A 218 20.41 10.56 -13.27
#